data_AF-A0A4Y2QQC3-F1
#
_entry.id   AF-A0A4Y2QQC3-F1
#
_cell.length_a   1.000
_cell.length_b   1.000
_cell.length_c   1.000
_cell.angle_alpha   90.00
_cell.angle_beta   90.00
_cell.angle_gamma   90.00
#
_symmetry.space_group_name_H-M   'P 1'
#
loop_
_entity.id
_entity.type
_entity.pdbx_description
1 polymer ?
#
loop_
_entity_poly.entity_id
_entity_poly.type
_entity_poly.pdbx_seq_one_letter_code
_entity_poly.pdbx_strand_id
1 'polypeptide(L)'
;MALQARSLSSSHVYELTKTVPSFDSKNGDITLFLSLFERQAKRAQIDTKDWVSGLLMLMPSDIVQLIARESEENFNYNYIKSVLLKIQIETRIQEEIPSPPEEFGEILARIYF
;
A
#
# COMPACT_ATOMS: atom_id res chain seq x y z
N MET A 1 -36.04 -16.50 4.62
CA MET A 1 -35.31 -15.32 5.12
C MET A 1 -33.82 -15.61 5.13
N ALA A 2 -33.06 -15.21 4.10
CA ALA A 2 -31.60 -15.22 4.10
C ALA A 2 -31.06 -14.49 2.85
N LEU A 3 -31.21 -13.17 2.75
CA LEU A 3 -30.61 -12.39 1.64
C LEU A 3 -30.01 -11.03 2.07
N GLN A 4 -29.79 -10.80 3.36
CA GLN A 4 -29.33 -9.47 3.83
C GLN A 4 -27.85 -9.38 4.18
N ALA A 5 -27.14 -10.51 4.31
CA ALA A 5 -25.75 -10.51 4.77
C ALA A 5 -24.71 -10.07 3.70
N ARG A 6 -25.04 -10.11 2.41
CA ARG A 6 -24.10 -9.74 1.32
C ARG A 6 -24.05 -8.24 1.02
N SER A 7 -25.04 -7.45 1.47
CA SER A 7 -25.09 -6.00 1.19
C SER A 7 -24.38 -5.14 2.24
N LEU A 8 -24.21 -5.64 3.47
CA LEU A 8 -23.58 -4.85 4.52
C LEU A 8 -22.08 -4.63 4.26
N SER A 9 -21.31 -5.60 3.73
CA SER A 9 -19.85 -5.39 3.59
C SER A 9 -19.51 -4.32 2.56
N SER A 10 -20.19 -4.27 1.41
CA SER A 10 -19.97 -3.20 0.41
C SER A 10 -20.35 -1.83 0.93
N SER A 11 -21.37 -1.71 1.79
CA SER A 11 -21.76 -0.44 2.39
C SER A 11 -20.69 0.09 3.37
N HIS A 12 -20.16 -0.76 4.25
CA HIS A 12 -19.20 -0.31 5.27
C HIS A 12 -17.82 0.00 4.68
N VAL A 13 -17.40 -0.73 3.64
CA VAL A 13 -16.17 -0.43 2.90
C VAL A 13 -16.29 0.90 2.14
N TYR A 14 -17.46 1.18 1.55
CA TYR A 14 -17.73 2.46 0.90
C TYR A 14 -17.72 3.62 1.90
N GLU A 15 -18.32 3.46 3.09
CA GLU A 15 -18.24 4.48 4.16
C GLU A 15 -16.80 4.73 4.63
N LEU A 16 -15.92 3.72 4.55
CA LEU A 16 -14.51 3.91 4.87
C LEU A 16 -13.85 4.92 3.92
N THR A 17 -14.18 4.89 2.63
CA THR A 17 -13.65 5.82 1.63
C THR A 17 -14.06 7.27 1.84
N LYS A 18 -15.11 7.52 2.64
CA LYS A 18 -15.54 8.88 3.01
C LYS A 18 -14.79 9.44 4.24
N THR A 19 -14.20 8.57 5.06
CA THR A 19 -13.62 8.94 6.37
C THR A 19 -12.11 8.79 6.41
N VAL A 20 -11.54 7.91 5.58
CA VAL A 20 -10.11 7.75 5.39
C VAL A 20 -9.74 8.38 4.06
N PRO A 21 -8.83 9.37 4.02
CA PRO A 21 -8.34 9.91 2.76
C PRO A 21 -7.53 8.86 2.01
N SER A 22 -7.43 8.98 0.69
CA SER A 22 -6.52 8.16 -0.12
C SER A 22 -5.07 8.32 0.36
N PHE A 23 -4.27 7.27 0.25
CA PHE A 23 -2.86 7.32 0.62
C PHE A 23 -2.07 8.20 -0.37
N ASP A 24 -1.21 9.09 0.15
CA ASP A 24 -0.24 9.85 -0.65
C ASP A 24 1.06 9.06 -0.73
N SER A 25 1.37 8.46 -1.89
CA SER A 25 2.58 7.64 -2.07
C SER A 25 3.88 8.42 -1.99
N LYS A 26 3.86 9.75 -2.15
CA LYS A 26 5.07 10.59 -2.18
C LYS A 26 5.45 11.09 -0.79
N ASN A 27 4.47 11.57 -0.04
CA ASN A 27 4.73 12.22 1.26
C ASN A 27 4.10 11.48 2.45
N GLY A 28 3.27 10.46 2.18
CA GLY A 28 2.53 9.74 3.21
C GLY A 28 3.42 8.75 3.97
N ASP A 29 3.26 8.73 5.29
CA ASP A 29 3.79 7.63 6.11
C ASP A 29 2.80 6.45 6.08
N ILE A 30 3.21 5.38 5.41
CA ILE A 30 2.39 4.16 5.26
C ILE A 30 2.03 3.53 6.62
N THR A 31 2.88 3.64 7.64
CA THR A 31 2.64 3.06 8.96
C THR A 31 1.53 3.84 9.68
N LEU A 32 1.58 5.17 9.61
CA LEU A 32 0.53 6.03 10.15
C LEU A 32 -0.79 5.84 9.40
N PHE A 33 -0.73 5.75 8.07
CA PHE A 33 -1.90 5.49 7.24
C PHE A 33 -2.59 4.16 7.61
N LEU A 34 -1.83 3.06 7.67
CA LEU A 34 -2.37 1.75 8.03
C LEU A 34 -2.97 1.76 9.44
N SER A 35 -2.34 2.45 10.39
CA SER A 35 -2.88 2.59 11.75
C SER A 35 -4.22 3.34 11.77
N LEU A 36 -4.38 4.37 10.94
CA LEU A 36 -5.64 5.09 10.77
C LEU A 36 -6.70 4.17 10.13
N PHE A 37 -6.35 3.48 9.06
CA PHE A 37 -7.23 2.53 8.37
C PHE A 37 -7.76 1.46 9.32
N GLU A 38 -6.89 0.78 10.07
CA GLU A 38 -7.27 -0.28 11.02
C GLU A 38 -8.26 0.24 12.07
N ARG A 39 -8.03 1.44 12.59
CA ARG A 39 -8.92 2.07 13.57
C ARG A 39 -10.30 2.35 12.97
N GLN A 40 -10.37 2.86 11.74
CA GLN A 40 -11.65 3.14 11.08
C GLN A 40 -12.38 1.86 10.69
N ALA A 41 -11.67 0.87 10.16
CA ALA A 41 -12.25 -0.43 9.80
C ALA A 41 -12.84 -1.14 11.03
N LYS A 42 -12.13 -1.09 12.18
CA LYS A 42 -12.65 -1.59 13.47
C LYS A 42 -13.87 -0.80 13.95
N ARG A 43 -13.85 0.54 13.85
CA ARG A 43 -15.00 1.39 14.24
C ARG A 43 -16.24 1.13 13.38
N ALA A 44 -16.03 0.91 12.09
CA ALA A 44 -17.07 0.55 11.12
C ALA A 44 -17.47 -0.94 11.19
N GLN A 45 -16.85 -1.73 12.07
CA GLN A 45 -17.12 -3.17 12.25
C GLN A 45 -16.99 -3.97 10.95
N ILE A 46 -16.04 -3.59 10.09
CA ILE A 46 -15.76 -4.31 8.84
C ILE A 46 -15.10 -5.64 9.19
N ASP A 47 -15.60 -6.72 8.58
CA ASP A 47 -15.00 -8.05 8.68
C ASP A 47 -13.58 -8.03 8.12
N THR A 48 -12.62 -8.66 8.81
CA THR A 48 -11.20 -8.66 8.41
C THR A 48 -10.96 -9.22 7.01
N LYS A 49 -11.85 -10.09 6.50
CA LYS A 49 -11.81 -10.57 5.11
C LYS A 49 -12.03 -9.47 4.07
N ASP A 50 -12.75 -8.40 4.44
CA ASP A 50 -13.07 -7.27 3.58
C ASP A 50 -12.10 -6.10 3.78
N TRP A 51 -11.13 -6.21 4.69
CA TRP A 51 -10.14 -5.15 4.91
C TRP A 51 -9.23 -4.96 3.71
N VAL A 52 -8.87 -6.04 3.01
CA VAL A 52 -7.98 -5.93 1.86
C VAL A 52 -8.66 -5.17 0.73
N SER A 53 -9.93 -5.45 0.43
CA SER A 53 -10.67 -4.71 -0.59
C SER A 53 -10.84 -3.24 -0.21
N GLY A 54 -11.17 -2.94 1.06
CA GLY A 54 -11.25 -1.56 1.52
C GLY A 54 -9.92 -0.81 1.50
N LEU A 55 -8.82 -1.49 1.78
CA LEU A 55 -7.48 -0.93 1.70
C LEU A 55 -7.13 -0.56 0.26
N LEU A 56 -7.38 -1.47 -0.70
CA LEU A 56 -7.08 -1.23 -2.11
C LEU A 56 -7.87 -0.05 -2.70
N MET A 57 -9.10 0.21 -2.25
CA MET A 57 -9.88 1.38 -2.69
C MET A 57 -9.27 2.72 -2.26
N LEU A 58 -8.43 2.72 -1.22
CA LEU A 58 -7.76 3.90 -0.70
C LEU A 58 -6.32 4.05 -1.21
N MET A 59 -5.84 3.07 -1.98
CA MET A 59 -4.47 3.07 -2.49
C MET A 59 -4.38 3.73 -3.87
N PRO A 60 -3.30 4.49 -4.13
CA PRO A 60 -2.90 4.88 -5.48
C PRO A 60 -2.78 3.69 -6.44
N SER A 61 -3.12 3.92 -7.71
CA SER A 61 -3.20 2.86 -8.72
C SER A 61 -1.87 2.15 -8.99
N ASP A 62 -0.76 2.87 -8.90
CA ASP A 62 0.61 2.35 -9.01
C ASP A 62 0.90 1.33 -7.91
N ILE A 63 0.56 1.63 -6.66
CA ILE A 63 0.70 0.69 -5.53
C ILE A 63 -0.22 -0.51 -5.70
N VAL A 64 -1.48 -0.31 -6.12
CA VAL A 64 -2.42 -1.40 -6.39
C VAL A 64 -1.86 -2.37 -7.45
N GLN A 65 -1.24 -1.85 -8.51
CA GLN A 65 -0.61 -2.67 -9.53
C GLN A 65 0.59 -3.46 -9.02
N LEU A 66 1.38 -2.89 -8.10
CA LEU A 66 2.48 -3.62 -7.45
C LEU A 66 1.94 -4.78 -6.59
N ILE A 67 0.90 -4.52 -5.81
CA ILE A 67 0.24 -5.55 -4.99
C ILE A 67 -0.38 -6.65 -5.87
N ALA A 68 -0.96 -6.30 -7.02
CA ALA A 68 -1.55 -7.28 -7.94
C ALA A 68 -0.54 -8.26 -8.56
N ARG A 69 0.77 -8.01 -8.43
CA ARG A 69 1.84 -8.92 -8.86
C ARG A 69 2.22 -9.94 -7.78
N GLU A 70 1.74 -9.76 -6.55
CA GLU A 70 1.94 -10.71 -5.46
C GLU A 70 1.04 -11.95 -5.62
N SER A 71 1.47 -13.09 -5.08
CA SER A 71 0.71 -14.33 -5.19
C SER A 71 -0.55 -14.33 -4.30
N GLU A 72 -1.64 -14.94 -4.79
CA GLU A 72 -2.92 -15.01 -4.06
C GLU A 72 -2.88 -15.97 -2.85
N GLU A 73 -1.87 -16.84 -2.76
CA GLU A 73 -1.80 -17.96 -1.81
C GLU A 73 -1.89 -17.54 -0.33
N ASN A 74 -1.65 -16.27 0.00
CA ASN A 74 -1.85 -15.69 1.33
C ASN A 74 -2.34 -14.24 1.29
N PHE A 75 -3.26 -13.91 0.37
CA PHE A 75 -3.80 -12.54 0.18
C PHE A 75 -4.70 -12.07 1.34
N ASN A 76 -4.11 -11.94 2.54
CA ASN A 76 -4.73 -11.46 3.76
C ASN A 76 -4.14 -10.11 4.17
N TYR A 77 -4.83 -9.40 5.07
CA TYR A 77 -4.42 -8.07 5.50
C TYR A 77 -2.98 -8.00 6.04
N ASN A 78 -2.54 -8.99 6.82
CA ASN A 78 -1.19 -8.98 7.41
C ASN A 78 -0.11 -9.12 6.34
N TYR A 79 -0.35 -9.97 5.33
CA TYR A 79 0.53 -10.11 4.18
C TYR A 79 0.64 -8.79 3.41
N ILE A 80 -0.49 -8.21 3.03
CA ILE A 80 -0.54 -6.95 2.26
C ILE A 80 0.10 -5.80 3.04
N LYS A 81 -0.12 -5.74 4.35
CA LYS A 81 0.57 -4.80 5.25
C LYS A 81 2.08 -4.95 5.18
N SER A 82 2.60 -6.18 5.20
CA SER A 82 4.04 -6.42 5.10
C SER A 82 4.63 -6.02 3.73
N VAL A 83 3.89 -6.30 2.65
CA VAL A 83 4.27 -5.89 1.28
C VAL A 83 4.32 -4.37 1.17
N LEU A 84 3.30 -3.66 1.67
CA LEU A 84 3.26 -2.20 1.66
C LEU A 84 4.42 -1.56 2.43
N LEU A 85 4.74 -2.11 3.61
CA LEU A 85 5.89 -1.65 4.41
C LEU A 85 7.22 -1.89 3.68
N LYS A 86 7.36 -3.03 3.00
CA LYS A 86 8.54 -3.35 2.20
C LYS A 86 8.69 -2.40 1.01
N ILE A 87 7.62 -2.16 0.25
CA ILE A 87 7.63 -1.23 -0.90
C ILE A 87 8.07 0.18 -0.46
N GLN A 88 7.56 0.67 0.67
CA GLN A 88 7.95 1.99 1.21
C GLN A 88 9.45 2.07 1.52
N ILE A 89 10.01 1.01 2.11
CA ILE A 89 11.43 0.95 2.47
C ILE A 89 12.29 0.88 1.21
N GLU A 90 11.94 0.01 0.25
CA GLU A 90 12.67 -0.14 -1.01
C GLU A 90 12.67 1.16 -1.84
N THR A 91 11.54 1.88 -1.87
CA THR A 91 11.43 3.16 -2.57
C THR A 91 12.33 4.22 -1.92
N ARG A 92 12.35 4.31 -0.58
CA ARG A 92 13.24 5.25 0.13
C ARG A 92 14.72 4.94 -0.10
N ILE A 93 15.11 3.66 -0.14
CA ILE A 93 16.50 3.27 -0.40
C ILE A 93 16.92 3.69 -1.81
N GLN A 94 16.03 3.65 -2.80
CA GLN A 94 16.34 4.10 -4.17
C GLN A 94 16.46 5.61 -4.31
N GLU A 95 15.68 6.39 -3.55
CA GLU A 95 15.79 7.86 -3.55
C GLU A 95 17.01 8.37 -2.77
N GLU A 96 17.46 7.65 -1.74
CA GLU A 96 18.62 8.03 -0.94
C GLU A 96 19.97 7.72 -1.61
N ILE A 97 20.03 6.80 -2.59
CA ILE A 97 21.25 6.61 -3.38
C ILE A 97 21.30 7.72 -4.44
N PRO A 98 22.18 8.73 -4.31
CA PRO A 98 22.32 9.72 -5.35
C PRO A 98 22.72 9.01 -6.63
N SER A 99 22.01 9.32 -7.73
CA SER A 99 22.45 8.85 -9.04
C SER A 99 23.93 9.18 -9.21
N PRO A 100 24.77 8.24 -9.69
CA PRO A 100 26.17 8.53 -9.92
C PRO A 100 26.28 9.81 -10.76
N PRO A 101 27.23 10.71 -10.47
CA PRO A 101 27.49 11.85 -11.34
C PRO A 101 27.58 11.39 -12.80
N GLU A 102 27.10 12.16 -13.78
CA GLU A 102 27.17 11.75 -15.20
C GLU A 102 28.61 11.39 -15.62
N GLU A 103 29.60 12.05 -15.01
CA GLU A 103 31.03 11.81 -15.22
C GLU A 103 31.57 10.55 -14.52
N PHE A 104 30.78 9.87 -13.68
CA PHE A 104 31.23 8.71 -12.91
C PHE A 104 31.75 7.59 -13.82
N GLY A 105 31.11 7.39 -14.98
CA GLY A 105 31.59 6.47 -16.02
C GLY A 105 32.95 6.90 -16.59
N GLU A 106 33.16 8.19 -16.82
CA GLU A 106 34.43 8.73 -17.33
C GLU A 106 35.56 8.66 -16.30
N ILE A 107 35.24 8.92 -15.03
CA ILE A 107 36.19 8.84 -13.92
C ILE A 107 36.69 7.40 -13.76
N LEU A 108 35.79 6.41 -13.78
CA LEU A 108 36.17 5.01 -13.71
C LEU A 108 37.00 4.63 -14.95
N ALA A 109 36.60 5.07 -16.14
CA ALA A 109 37.38 4.78 -17.34
C ALA A 109 38.82 5.29 -17.25
N ARG A 110 39.05 6.47 -16.65
CA ARG A 110 40.40 7.04 -16.43
C ARG A 110 41.24 6.35 -15.34
N ILE A 111 40.60 5.64 -14.42
CA ILE A 111 41.29 4.95 -13.32
C ILE A 111 41.65 3.51 -13.72
N TYR A 112 40.80 2.88 -14.53
CA TYR A 112 40.90 1.45 -14.86
C TYR A 112 41.45 1.16 -16.27
N PHE A 113 41.55 2.17 -17.15
CA PHE A 113 42.18 2.09 -18.47
C PHE A 113 43.28 3.15 -18.60
#